data_AF-A0A3C1VGW0-F1
#
_entry.id   AF-A0A3C1VGW0-F1
#
_cell.length_a   1.000
_cell.length_b   1.000
_cell.length_c   1.000
_cell.angle_alpha   90.00
_cell.angle_beta   90.00
_cell.angle_gamma   90.00
#
_symmetry.space_group_name_H-M   'P 1'
#
loop_
_entity.id
_entity.type
_entity.pdbx_description
1 polymer ?
#
loop_
_entity_poly.entity_id
_entity_poly.type
_entity_poly.pdbx_seq_one_letter_code
_entity_poly.pdbx_strand_id
1 'polypeptide(L)'
;PLTPSLSPSDGERVAKPGEGSVTSRSNFGWVVSGYDDWTFAPETAVFTVREHFKVASLDGFGLKDRTAAVGAAGGALHYLTQNLRRDVKHLTRISFYQRSDFLALDYTTLRHLEILEPQHHDAPRNASLYGALNRTVTPMGARLLRQWLSQPLAKVEPIRQRQDAVQTFIENSFGLDAFRQQLAKVRDLERTLGRLSSGSGNARDLVALRMALEQIPELKQILDSMGRASPRAESLVDDVPTAPEDA
;
A
#
# COMPACT_ATOMS: atom_id res chain seq x y z
N PRO A 1 -10.27 32.06 4.48
CA PRO A 1 -11.21 32.25 3.35
C PRO A 1 -10.43 32.36 2.03
N LEU A 2 -10.14 31.22 1.41
CA LEU A 2 -9.52 31.14 0.08
C LEU A 2 -10.20 29.98 -0.66
N THR A 3 -11.34 30.27 -1.26
CA THR A 3 -11.91 29.45 -2.35
C THR A 3 -11.16 29.82 -3.62
N PRO A 4 -10.57 28.88 -4.37
CA PRO A 4 -10.09 29.17 -5.71
C PRO A 4 -11.31 29.29 -6.64
N SER A 5 -11.43 30.44 -7.30
CA SER A 5 -12.40 30.66 -8.37
C SER A 5 -12.03 29.79 -9.57
N LEU A 6 -12.90 28.86 -9.93
CA LEU A 6 -12.86 28.18 -11.22
C LEU A 6 -13.36 29.17 -12.30
N SER A 7 -12.47 29.53 -13.22
CA SER A 7 -12.80 30.34 -14.40
C SER A 7 -13.73 29.54 -15.32
N PRO A 8 -14.80 30.14 -15.88
CA PRO A 8 -15.72 29.46 -16.79
C PRO A 8 -15.15 29.52 -18.21
N SER A 9 -14.24 28.62 -18.58
CA SER A 9 -13.82 28.49 -19.99
C SER A 9 -13.52 27.08 -20.47
N ASP A 10 -13.64 26.06 -19.63
CA ASP A 10 -13.64 24.67 -20.10
C ASP A 10 -15.08 24.20 -20.16
N GLY A 11 -15.58 24.05 -21.38
CA GLY A 11 -17.00 23.78 -21.65
C GLY A 11 -17.56 22.66 -20.79
N GLU A 12 -18.61 22.98 -20.05
CA GLU A 12 -19.55 22.02 -19.48
C GLU A 12 -20.10 21.15 -20.62
N ARG A 13 -19.45 20.01 -20.86
CA ARG A 13 -20.13 18.85 -21.41
C ARG A 13 -20.65 18.06 -20.23
N VAL A 14 -21.90 18.34 -19.87
CA VAL A 14 -22.71 17.41 -19.07
C VAL A 14 -22.70 16.08 -19.82
N ALA A 15 -22.05 15.07 -19.23
CA ALA A 15 -22.03 13.73 -19.78
C ALA A 15 -23.47 13.23 -19.91
N LYS A 16 -23.86 12.80 -21.12
CA LYS A 16 -25.14 12.11 -21.32
C LYS A 16 -25.05 10.73 -20.64
N PRO A 17 -26.17 10.19 -20.12
CA PRO A 17 -26.16 8.87 -19.49
C PRO A 17 -25.70 7.83 -20.53
N GLY A 18 -24.55 7.18 -20.31
CA GLY A 18 -24.03 6.10 -21.15
C GLY A 18 -22.74 6.38 -21.93
N GLU A 19 -22.13 7.58 -21.84
CA GLU A 19 -20.80 7.81 -22.41
C GLU A 19 -19.71 7.45 -21.38
N GLY A 20 -18.86 6.48 -21.74
CA GLY A 20 -17.82 5.95 -20.87
C GLY A 20 -16.82 7.00 -20.37
N SER A 21 -16.18 6.69 -19.24
CA SER A 21 -15.22 7.53 -18.51
C SER A 21 -14.32 8.38 -19.42
N VAL A 22 -14.49 9.71 -19.36
CA VAL A 22 -13.60 10.66 -20.06
C VAL A 22 -12.25 10.66 -19.37
N THR A 23 -11.20 10.28 -20.10
CA THR A 23 -9.84 10.22 -19.58
C THR A 23 -9.03 11.43 -20.06
N SER A 24 -8.59 12.30 -19.15
CA SER A 24 -7.75 13.47 -19.45
C SER A 24 -6.44 13.44 -18.66
N ARG A 25 -5.41 14.16 -19.09
CA ARG A 25 -4.12 14.23 -18.39
C ARG A 25 -3.96 15.60 -17.74
N SER A 26 -3.74 15.62 -16.44
CA SER A 26 -3.51 16.85 -15.67
C SER A 26 -2.09 17.40 -15.90
N ASN A 27 -1.91 18.69 -15.64
CA ASN A 27 -0.60 19.37 -15.67
C ASN A 27 0.41 18.79 -14.65
N PHE A 28 -0.05 17.99 -13.68
CA PHE A 28 0.78 17.28 -12.71
C PHE A 28 1.13 15.85 -13.15
N GLY A 29 0.80 15.47 -14.39
CA GLY A 29 1.09 14.16 -14.96
C GLY A 29 0.09 13.07 -14.59
N TRP A 30 -0.94 13.36 -13.80
CA TRP A 30 -1.99 12.40 -13.44
C TRP A 30 -2.98 12.19 -14.56
N VAL A 31 -3.49 10.96 -14.67
CA VAL A 31 -4.60 10.63 -15.56
C VAL A 31 -5.89 10.74 -14.75
N VAL A 32 -6.81 11.58 -15.21
CA VAL A 32 -8.13 11.82 -14.62
C VAL A 32 -9.16 11.06 -15.42
N SER A 33 -9.91 10.18 -14.77
CA SER A 33 -11.02 9.44 -15.37
C SER A 33 -12.33 9.94 -14.76
N GLY A 34 -13.14 10.67 -15.53
CA GLY A 34 -14.46 11.13 -15.11
C GLY A 34 -15.43 9.95 -14.93
N TYR A 35 -16.31 10.04 -13.93
CA TYR A 35 -17.26 8.98 -13.63
C TYR A 35 -18.55 9.54 -13.04
N ASP A 36 -19.65 8.77 -13.08
CA ASP A 36 -20.97 9.29 -12.74
C ASP A 36 -21.10 9.67 -11.25
N ASP A 37 -21.58 10.89 -10.98
CA ASP A 37 -21.68 11.48 -9.63
C ASP A 37 -22.46 10.61 -8.63
N TRP A 38 -23.51 9.94 -9.10
CA TRP A 38 -24.38 9.10 -8.25
C TRP A 38 -23.62 7.93 -7.60
N THR A 39 -22.48 7.52 -8.17
CA THR A 39 -21.63 6.46 -7.62
C THR A 39 -20.85 6.92 -6.39
N PHE A 40 -20.66 8.23 -6.22
CA PHE A 40 -20.03 8.87 -5.07
C PHE A 40 -21.05 9.33 -4.02
N ALA A 41 -22.36 9.28 -4.34
CA ALA A 41 -23.43 9.69 -3.43
C ALA A 41 -23.45 8.81 -2.16
N PRO A 42 -23.73 9.38 -0.98
CA PRO A 42 -23.61 8.66 0.29
C PRO A 42 -24.43 7.37 0.36
N GLU A 43 -25.68 7.34 -0.12
CA GLU A 43 -26.51 6.14 -0.04
C GLU A 43 -25.92 5.00 -0.89
N THR A 44 -25.58 5.30 -2.14
CA THR A 44 -24.96 4.35 -3.07
C THR A 44 -23.62 3.85 -2.53
N ALA A 45 -22.75 4.78 -2.11
CA ALA A 45 -21.40 4.44 -1.70
C ALA A 45 -21.38 3.61 -0.41
N VAL A 46 -22.23 3.94 0.58
CA VAL A 46 -22.38 3.14 1.79
C VAL A 46 -22.84 1.72 1.44
N PHE A 47 -23.83 1.58 0.54
CA PHE A 47 -24.28 0.27 0.09
C PHE A 47 -23.17 -0.51 -0.61
N THR A 48 -22.49 0.08 -1.60
CA THR A 48 -21.40 -0.55 -2.36
C THR A 48 -20.26 -1.01 -1.45
N VAL A 49 -19.84 -0.18 -0.49
CA VAL A 49 -18.75 -0.51 0.43
C VAL A 49 -19.18 -1.62 1.40
N ARG A 50 -20.39 -1.54 1.97
CA ARG A 50 -20.89 -2.57 2.89
C ARG A 50 -21.08 -3.92 2.22
N GLU A 51 -21.61 -3.92 0.99
CA GLU A 51 -21.81 -5.13 0.20
C GLU A 51 -20.48 -5.80 -0.13
N HIS A 52 -19.48 -5.00 -0.56
CA HIS A 52 -18.15 -5.51 -0.87
C HIS A 52 -17.45 -6.15 0.35
N PHE A 53 -17.44 -5.45 1.49
CA PHE A 53 -16.80 -5.94 2.72
C PHE A 53 -17.67 -6.88 3.55
N LYS A 54 -18.94 -7.11 3.16
CA LYS A 54 -19.93 -7.94 3.86
C LYS A 54 -20.12 -7.55 5.33
N VAL A 55 -20.30 -6.25 5.58
CA VAL A 55 -20.45 -5.71 6.94
C VAL A 55 -21.78 -4.98 7.17
N ALA A 56 -22.25 -5.06 8.41
CA ALA A 56 -23.47 -4.37 8.85
C ALA A 56 -23.27 -2.85 9.03
N SER A 57 -22.05 -2.40 9.35
CA SER A 57 -21.72 -0.97 9.45
C SER A 57 -20.27 -0.71 9.08
N LEU A 58 -19.94 0.54 8.77
CA LEU A 58 -18.58 0.98 8.47
C LEU A 58 -17.86 1.58 9.69
N ASP A 59 -18.52 1.59 10.85
CA ASP A 59 -18.01 2.20 12.08
C ASP A 59 -16.71 1.52 12.54
N GLY A 60 -16.63 0.19 12.41
CA GLY A 60 -15.44 -0.59 12.75
C GLY A 60 -14.20 -0.30 11.88
N PHE A 61 -14.38 0.41 10.76
CA PHE A 61 -13.28 0.83 9.87
C PHE A 61 -12.86 2.29 10.08
N GLY A 62 -13.44 2.97 11.08
CA GLY A 62 -13.18 4.39 11.33
C GLY A 62 -13.84 5.32 10.31
N LEU A 63 -14.85 4.83 9.57
CA LEU A 63 -15.55 5.58 8.52
C LEU A 63 -16.87 6.23 8.98
N LYS A 64 -17.19 6.11 10.27
CA LYS A 64 -18.38 6.74 10.88
C LYS A 64 -18.38 8.25 10.63
N ASP A 65 -19.50 8.77 10.12
CA ASP A 65 -19.70 10.18 9.78
C ASP A 65 -18.70 10.77 8.76
N ARG A 66 -17.98 9.92 8.01
CA ARG A 66 -17.02 10.33 6.96
C ARG A 66 -17.59 10.17 5.56
N THR A 67 -18.70 10.84 5.27
CA THR A 67 -19.45 10.71 4.00
C THR A 67 -18.60 10.88 2.75
N ALA A 68 -17.70 11.88 2.71
CA ALA A 68 -16.81 12.09 1.56
C ALA A 68 -15.81 10.93 1.34
N ALA A 69 -15.28 10.35 2.43
CA ALA A 69 -14.35 9.22 2.34
C ALA A 69 -15.08 7.95 1.88
N VAL A 70 -16.29 7.72 2.41
CA VAL A 70 -17.14 6.61 1.97
C VAL A 70 -17.55 6.79 0.52
N GLY A 71 -17.94 8.00 0.11
CA GLY A 71 -18.26 8.36 -1.28
C GLY A 71 -17.12 8.04 -2.24
N ALA A 72 -15.90 8.49 -1.92
CA ALA A 72 -14.71 8.19 -2.71
C ALA A 72 -14.42 6.68 -2.81
N ALA A 73 -14.54 5.95 -1.69
CA ALA A 73 -14.35 4.50 -1.66
C ALA A 73 -15.42 3.75 -2.48
N GLY A 74 -16.68 4.17 -2.37
CA GLY A 74 -17.81 3.62 -3.11
C GLY A 74 -17.67 3.82 -4.62
N GLY A 75 -17.37 5.05 -5.06
CA GLY A 75 -17.13 5.36 -6.47
C GLY A 75 -15.93 4.59 -7.03
N ALA A 76 -14.84 4.46 -6.27
CA ALA A 76 -13.68 3.67 -6.67
C ALA A 76 -14.01 2.18 -6.80
N LEU A 77 -14.72 1.59 -5.84
CA LEU A 77 -15.16 0.19 -5.90
C LEU A 77 -16.13 -0.04 -7.06
N HIS A 78 -17.08 0.88 -7.26
CA HIS A 78 -18.03 0.82 -8.37
C HIS A 78 -17.31 0.88 -9.72
N TYR A 79 -16.32 1.76 -9.87
CA TYR A 79 -15.51 1.86 -11.07
C TYR A 79 -14.72 0.57 -11.33
N LEU A 80 -14.06 0.00 -10.30
CA LEU A 80 -13.30 -1.24 -10.43
C LEU A 80 -14.19 -2.42 -10.83
N THR A 81 -15.38 -2.53 -10.23
CA THR A 81 -16.30 -3.66 -10.41
C THR A 81 -17.12 -3.54 -11.70
N GLN A 82 -17.73 -2.38 -11.94
CA GLN A 82 -18.67 -2.19 -13.05
C GLN A 82 -17.97 -1.74 -14.34
N ASN A 83 -17.04 -0.79 -14.24
CA ASN A 83 -16.37 -0.24 -15.43
C ASN A 83 -15.20 -1.11 -15.87
N LEU A 84 -14.29 -1.46 -14.95
CA LEU A 84 -13.12 -2.29 -15.28
C LEU A 84 -13.37 -3.81 -15.22
N ARG A 85 -14.57 -4.22 -14.76
CA ARG A 85 -14.99 -5.63 -14.63
C ARG A 85 -13.96 -6.50 -13.91
N ARG A 86 -13.38 -5.99 -12.83
CA ARG A 86 -12.37 -6.69 -12.03
C ARG A 86 -12.99 -7.41 -10.84
N ASP A 87 -12.50 -8.61 -10.56
CA ASP A 87 -12.77 -9.25 -9.27
C ASP A 87 -11.94 -8.56 -8.19
N VAL A 88 -12.63 -7.89 -7.27
CA VAL A 88 -12.05 -7.12 -6.16
C VAL A 88 -12.14 -7.85 -4.83
N LYS A 89 -12.58 -9.12 -4.77
CA LYS A 89 -12.71 -9.89 -3.51
C LYS A 89 -11.45 -9.93 -2.65
N HIS A 90 -10.29 -9.72 -3.27
CA HIS A 90 -9.00 -9.64 -2.61
C HIS A 90 -8.79 -8.36 -1.78
N LEU A 91 -9.61 -7.33 -1.98
CA LEU A 91 -9.66 -6.16 -1.12
C LEU A 91 -10.46 -6.52 0.14
N THR A 92 -9.77 -7.07 1.14
CA THR A 92 -10.39 -7.63 2.35
C THR A 92 -10.54 -6.64 3.50
N ARG A 93 -9.82 -5.51 3.45
CA ARG A 93 -9.85 -4.49 4.50
C ARG A 93 -9.83 -3.09 3.91
N ILE A 94 -10.58 -2.19 4.54
CA ILE A 94 -10.49 -0.75 4.36
C ILE A 94 -10.09 -0.10 5.69
N SER A 95 -9.33 0.99 5.64
CA SER A 95 -9.00 1.78 6.83
C SER A 95 -9.01 3.25 6.47
N PHE A 96 -9.57 4.08 7.34
CA PHE A 96 -9.49 5.52 7.17
C PHE A 96 -8.06 6.00 7.43
N TYR A 97 -7.46 6.67 6.44
CA TYR A 97 -6.15 7.30 6.56
C TYR A 97 -6.30 8.68 7.20
N GLN A 98 -5.74 8.88 8.39
CA GLN A 98 -5.73 10.19 9.05
C GLN A 98 -4.36 10.87 8.86
N ARG A 99 -4.36 12.14 8.47
CA ARG A 99 -3.12 12.93 8.29
C ARG A 99 -2.26 13.01 9.56
N SER A 100 -2.79 12.71 10.74
CA SER A 100 -2.02 12.71 12.00
C SER A 100 -1.19 11.45 12.23
N ASP A 101 -1.37 10.39 11.43
CA ASP A 101 -0.58 9.16 11.58
C ASP A 101 0.81 9.28 10.95
N PHE A 102 0.97 10.22 10.02
CA PHE A 102 2.19 10.46 9.27
C PHE A 102 2.54 11.95 9.24
N LEU A 103 3.81 12.27 9.03
CA LEU A 103 4.23 13.63 8.76
C LEU A 103 3.61 14.09 7.45
N ALA A 104 2.88 15.21 7.48
CA ALA A 104 2.31 15.81 6.28
C ALA A 104 3.44 16.42 5.43
N LEU A 105 3.81 15.72 4.36
CA LEU A 105 4.74 16.21 3.34
C LEU A 105 3.95 16.49 2.07
N ASP A 106 4.00 17.72 1.58
CA ASP A 106 3.43 18.05 0.29
C ASP A 106 4.34 17.56 -0.85
N TYR A 107 3.78 17.52 -2.06
CA TYR A 107 4.51 17.06 -3.24
C TYR A 107 5.79 17.88 -3.49
N THR A 108 5.72 19.19 -3.27
CA THR A 108 6.84 20.11 -3.42
C THR A 108 7.98 19.76 -2.47
N THR A 109 7.67 19.49 -1.20
CA THR A 109 8.67 19.07 -0.20
C THR A 109 9.29 17.72 -0.57
N LEU A 110 8.48 16.73 -0.96
CA LEU A 110 9.00 15.42 -1.40
C LEU A 110 9.96 15.54 -2.60
N ARG A 111 9.67 16.47 -3.52
CA ARG A 111 10.49 16.73 -4.70
C ARG A 111 11.78 17.49 -4.38
N HIS A 112 11.70 18.55 -3.57
CA HIS A 112 12.88 19.35 -3.19
C HIS A 112 13.85 18.58 -2.30
N LEU A 113 13.35 17.66 -1.48
CA LEU A 113 14.17 16.74 -0.68
C LEU A 113 14.65 15.51 -1.48
N GLU A 114 14.31 15.42 -2.78
CA GLU A 114 14.66 14.30 -3.66
C GLU A 114 14.39 12.94 -2.99
N ILE A 115 13.25 12.79 -2.31
CA ILE A 115 12.98 11.62 -1.46
C ILE A 115 12.95 10.33 -2.27
N LEU A 116 12.28 10.37 -3.43
CA LEU A 116 12.05 9.19 -4.27
C LEU A 116 12.85 9.23 -5.57
N GLU A 117 12.94 10.41 -6.17
CA GLU A 117 13.52 10.65 -7.49
C GLU A 117 14.36 11.93 -7.44
N PRO A 118 15.50 11.98 -8.15
CA PRO A 118 16.29 13.19 -8.25
C PRO A 118 15.55 14.27 -9.04
N GLN A 119 15.86 15.54 -8.77
CA GLN A 119 15.28 16.69 -9.43
C GLN A 119 15.84 16.87 -10.84
N HIS A 120 17.12 16.52 -11.05
CA HIS A 120 17.79 16.60 -12.33
C HIS A 120 17.75 15.25 -13.04
N HIS A 121 17.33 15.26 -14.31
CA HIS A 121 17.16 14.04 -15.10
C HIS A 121 18.48 13.32 -15.42
N ASP A 122 19.60 14.06 -15.40
CA ASP A 122 20.95 13.53 -15.62
C ASP A 122 21.61 13.04 -14.32
N ALA A 123 20.95 13.18 -13.18
CA ALA A 123 21.49 12.73 -11.90
C ALA A 123 21.59 11.20 -11.85
N PRO A 124 22.64 10.65 -11.21
CA PRO A 124 22.74 9.22 -10.96
C PRO A 124 21.48 8.66 -10.28
N ARG A 125 21.11 7.41 -10.56
CA ARG A 125 19.92 6.76 -9.95
C ARG A 125 19.96 6.71 -8.41
N ASN A 126 21.15 6.79 -7.82
CA ASN A 126 21.38 6.80 -6.37
C ASN A 126 21.45 8.22 -5.77
N ALA A 127 21.14 9.27 -6.54
CA ALA A 127 21.14 10.65 -6.05
C ALA A 127 19.95 10.98 -5.12
N SER A 128 18.85 10.21 -5.19
CA SER A 128 17.71 10.35 -4.27
C SER A 128 17.92 9.63 -2.94
N LEU A 129 17.20 10.03 -1.89
CA LEU A 129 17.23 9.36 -0.59
C LEU A 129 16.86 7.87 -0.72
N TYR A 130 15.82 7.56 -1.49
CA TYR A 130 15.44 6.19 -1.82
C TYR A 130 16.58 5.44 -2.51
N GLY A 131 17.27 6.06 -3.47
CA GLY A 131 18.41 5.46 -4.16
C GLY A 131 19.61 5.17 -3.25
N ALA A 132 19.84 6.04 -2.26
CA ALA A 132 20.90 5.85 -1.27
C ALA A 132 20.58 4.72 -0.26
N LEU A 133 19.34 4.65 0.22
CA LEU A 133 18.91 3.72 1.27
C LEU A 133 18.47 2.34 0.75
N ASN A 134 18.00 2.24 -0.49
CA ASN A 134 17.41 1.00 -0.96
C ASN A 134 18.45 -0.11 -1.20
N ARG A 135 18.62 -0.95 -0.18
CA ARG A 135 19.41 -2.21 -0.20
C ARG A 135 18.52 -3.43 0.05
N THR A 136 17.22 -3.31 -0.26
CA THR A 136 16.25 -4.40 -0.09
C THR A 136 16.56 -5.55 -1.05
N VAL A 137 16.27 -6.77 -0.61
CA VAL A 137 16.54 -8.00 -1.40
C VAL A 137 15.30 -8.55 -2.12
N THR A 138 14.14 -7.92 -1.91
CA THR A 138 12.88 -8.28 -2.56
C THR A 138 12.21 -7.06 -3.19
N PRO A 139 11.50 -7.21 -4.33
CA PRO A 139 10.75 -6.11 -4.93
C PRO A 139 9.64 -5.56 -4.01
N MET A 140 8.99 -6.41 -3.21
CA MET A 140 8.00 -5.97 -2.22
C MET A 140 8.61 -5.13 -1.11
N GLY A 141 9.82 -5.48 -0.64
CA GLY A 141 10.57 -4.66 0.32
C GLY A 141 10.94 -3.29 -0.26
N ALA A 142 11.34 -3.23 -1.52
CA ALA A 142 11.64 -1.97 -2.20
C ALA A 142 10.40 -1.04 -2.26
N ARG A 143 9.22 -1.60 -2.57
CA ARG A 143 7.95 -0.85 -2.57
C ARG A 143 7.58 -0.36 -1.18
N LEU A 144 7.73 -1.20 -0.16
CA LEU A 144 7.47 -0.83 1.24
C LEU A 144 8.40 0.31 1.70
N LEU A 145 9.70 0.22 1.40
CA LEU A 145 10.65 1.29 1.72
C LEU A 145 10.26 2.60 1.01
N ARG A 146 9.87 2.52 -0.26
CA ARG A 146 9.40 3.70 -1.01
C ARG A 146 8.22 4.36 -0.30
N GLN A 147 7.26 3.57 0.16
CA GLN A 147 6.09 4.06 0.92
C GLN A 147 6.51 4.67 2.26
N TRP A 148 7.42 4.05 3.00
CA TRP A 148 7.87 4.56 4.30
C TRP A 148 8.59 5.91 4.19
N LEU A 149 9.36 6.11 3.11
CA LEU A 149 10.06 7.38 2.88
C LEU A 149 9.10 8.50 2.48
N SER A 150 8.03 8.22 1.75
CA SER A 150 7.04 9.23 1.36
C SER A 150 5.98 9.50 2.45
N GLN A 151 5.84 8.59 3.42
CA GLN A 151 4.91 8.69 4.54
C GLN A 151 5.63 8.40 5.85
N PRO A 152 6.43 9.34 6.39
CA PRO A 152 7.11 9.16 7.65
C PRO A 152 6.10 9.07 8.80
N LEU A 153 6.31 8.16 9.75
CA LEU A 153 5.44 8.02 10.93
C LEU A 153 5.47 9.29 11.79
N ALA A 154 4.31 9.68 12.35
CA ALA A 154 4.20 10.82 13.27
C ALA A 154 4.14 10.42 14.75
N LYS A 155 3.83 9.16 15.06
CA LYS A 155 3.69 8.64 16.43
C LYS A 155 5.00 8.02 16.92
N VAL A 156 5.33 8.26 18.19
CA VAL A 156 6.60 7.82 18.81
C VAL A 156 6.68 6.30 18.91
N GLU A 157 5.59 5.63 19.30
CA GLU A 157 5.57 4.20 19.57
C GLU A 157 5.87 3.36 18.31
N PRO A 158 5.22 3.59 17.16
CA PRO A 158 5.59 2.91 15.91
C PRO A 158 7.03 3.20 15.44
N ILE A 159 7.57 4.39 15.73
CA ILE A 159 8.96 4.72 15.42
C ILE A 159 9.90 3.88 16.27
N ARG A 160 9.65 3.79 17.58
CA ARG A 160 10.44 2.98 18.51
C ARG A 160 10.44 1.50 18.13
N GLN A 161 9.27 0.95 17.77
CA GLN A 161 9.18 -0.44 17.30
C GLN A 161 10.08 -0.72 16.08
N ARG A 162 10.10 0.21 15.10
CA ARG A 162 11.01 0.08 13.95
C ARG A 162 12.49 0.22 14.35
N GLN A 163 12.80 1.10 15.31
CA GLN A 163 14.15 1.28 15.82
C GLN A 163 14.64 0.03 16.56
N ASP A 164 13.79 -0.58 17.39
CA ASP A 164 14.10 -1.82 18.11
C ASP A 164 14.33 -2.99 17.15
N ALA A 165 13.51 -3.09 16.10
CA ALA A 165 13.71 -4.07 15.03
C ALA A 165 15.06 -3.89 14.32
N VAL A 166 15.40 -2.65 13.95
CA VAL A 166 16.69 -2.33 13.33
C VAL A 166 17.85 -2.64 14.28
N GLN A 167 17.73 -2.27 15.55
CA GLN A 167 18.75 -2.52 16.56
C GLN A 167 19.04 -4.02 16.71
N THR A 168 18.00 -4.87 16.69
CA THR A 168 18.15 -6.32 16.73
C THR A 168 19.04 -6.85 15.60
N PHE A 169 18.83 -6.34 14.38
CA PHE A 169 19.66 -6.73 13.24
C PHE A 169 21.07 -6.14 13.26
N ILE A 170 21.26 -4.95 13.84
CA ILE A 170 22.59 -4.35 14.03
C ILE A 170 23.41 -5.16 15.02
N GLU A 171 22.79 -5.63 16.11
CA GLU A 171 23.44 -6.45 17.14
C GLU A 171 23.73 -7.89 16.68
N ASN A 172 23.09 -8.34 15.58
CA ASN A 172 23.21 -9.70 15.05
C ASN A 172 23.54 -9.71 13.54
N SER A 173 24.75 -9.28 13.19
CA SER A 173 25.18 -9.16 11.78
C SER A 173 25.14 -10.48 11.00
N PHE A 174 25.53 -11.59 11.63
CA PHE A 174 25.43 -12.92 11.02
C PHE A 174 23.98 -13.33 10.76
N GLY A 175 23.09 -13.11 11.73
CA GLY A 175 21.65 -13.35 11.58
C GLY A 175 21.02 -12.48 10.49
N LEU A 176 21.44 -11.21 10.36
CA LEU A 176 21.02 -10.33 9.27
C LEU A 176 21.39 -10.89 7.90
N ASP A 177 22.63 -11.34 7.72
CA ASP A 177 23.09 -11.88 6.44
C ASP A 177 22.34 -13.17 6.08
N ALA A 178 22.17 -14.09 7.03
CA ALA A 178 21.38 -15.30 6.85
C ALA A 178 19.91 -14.97 6.50
N PHE A 179 19.30 -14.04 7.23
CA PHE A 179 17.93 -13.59 6.99
C PHE A 179 17.78 -12.98 5.60
N ARG A 180 18.72 -12.12 5.16
CA ARG A 180 18.70 -11.50 3.83
C ARG A 180 18.83 -12.53 2.72
N GLN A 181 19.74 -13.50 2.85
CA GLN A 181 19.91 -14.57 1.88
C GLN A 181 18.64 -15.42 1.75
N GLN A 182 18.01 -15.73 2.87
CA GLN A 182 16.77 -16.50 2.89
C GLN A 182 15.59 -15.70 2.33
N LEU A 183 15.45 -14.43 2.71
CA LEU A 183 14.38 -13.54 2.25
C LEU A 183 14.46 -13.29 0.74
N ALA A 184 15.65 -13.25 0.14
CA ALA A 184 15.83 -13.11 -1.30
C ALA A 184 15.13 -14.23 -2.10
N LYS A 185 15.01 -15.43 -1.52
CA LYS A 185 14.34 -16.59 -2.15
C LYS A 185 12.81 -16.44 -2.22
N VAL A 186 12.21 -15.56 -1.40
CA VAL A 186 10.76 -15.26 -1.40
C VAL A 186 10.34 -14.48 -2.66
N ARG A 187 11.26 -13.71 -3.26
CA ARG A 187 11.03 -12.90 -4.47
C ARG A 187 9.89 -11.89 -4.30
N ASP A 188 8.98 -11.80 -5.28
CA ASP A 188 7.85 -10.86 -5.31
C ASP A 188 6.53 -11.58 -4.99
N LEU A 189 6.37 -11.92 -3.70
CA LEU A 189 5.18 -12.61 -3.20
C LEU A 189 3.92 -11.74 -3.31
N GLU A 190 4.01 -10.45 -2.96
CA GLU A 190 2.89 -9.51 -3.01
C GLU A 190 2.23 -9.44 -4.40
N ARG A 191 3.03 -9.29 -5.47
CA ARG A 191 2.49 -9.21 -6.83
C ARG A 191 1.95 -10.56 -7.32
N THR A 192 2.53 -11.66 -6.83
CA THR A 192 2.07 -13.02 -7.14
C THR A 192 0.71 -13.28 -6.51
N LEU A 193 0.54 -12.91 -5.22
CA LEU A 193 -0.74 -12.95 -4.53
C LEU A 193 -1.79 -12.07 -5.23
N GLY A 194 -1.44 -10.84 -5.61
CA GLY A 194 -2.37 -9.95 -6.32
C GLY A 194 -2.89 -10.51 -7.65
N ARG A 195 -2.07 -11.25 -8.42
CA ARG A 195 -2.53 -11.93 -9.65
C ARG A 195 -3.44 -13.12 -9.34
N LEU A 196 -3.05 -13.96 -8.39
CA LEU A 196 -3.84 -15.13 -8.00
C LEU A 196 -5.20 -14.72 -7.44
N SER A 197 -5.23 -13.69 -6.60
CA SER A 197 -6.43 -13.21 -5.92
C SER A 197 -7.41 -12.46 -6.84
N SER A 198 -6.92 -11.93 -7.96
CA SER A 198 -7.75 -11.27 -8.99
C SER A 198 -8.14 -12.23 -10.13
N GLY A 199 -7.78 -13.51 -10.03
CA GLY A 199 -8.10 -14.52 -11.05
C GLY A 199 -7.27 -14.41 -12.34
N SER A 200 -6.27 -13.54 -12.39
CA SER A 200 -5.38 -13.38 -13.55
C SER A 200 -4.08 -14.18 -13.43
N GLY A 201 -3.92 -14.96 -12.35
CA GLY A 201 -2.73 -15.77 -12.09
C GLY A 201 -2.76 -17.10 -12.84
N ASN A 202 -1.59 -17.70 -13.04
CA ASN A 202 -1.43 -18.99 -13.73
C ASN A 202 -0.70 -20.03 -12.86
N ALA A 203 -0.48 -21.25 -13.41
CA ALA A 203 0.21 -22.32 -12.70
C ALA A 203 1.63 -21.95 -12.22
N ARG A 204 2.35 -21.09 -12.95
CA ARG A 204 3.68 -20.61 -12.51
C ARG A 204 3.58 -19.70 -11.29
N ASP A 205 2.50 -18.94 -11.17
CA ASP A 205 2.25 -18.10 -10.00
C ASP A 205 1.98 -18.95 -8.75
N LEU A 206 1.27 -20.08 -8.89
CA LEU A 206 1.07 -21.05 -7.80
C LEU A 206 2.39 -21.71 -7.37
N VAL A 207 3.24 -22.08 -8.34
CA VAL A 207 4.59 -22.60 -8.04
C VAL A 207 5.43 -21.54 -7.33
N ALA A 208 5.41 -20.29 -7.78
CA ALA A 208 6.12 -19.20 -7.13
C ALA A 208 5.63 -18.95 -5.70
N LEU A 209 4.32 -19.00 -5.47
CA LEU A 209 3.73 -18.93 -4.14
C LEU A 209 4.23 -20.07 -3.24
N ARG A 210 4.16 -21.31 -3.71
CA ARG A 210 4.68 -22.47 -2.97
C ARG A 210 6.15 -22.28 -2.60
N MET A 211 7.01 -21.93 -3.57
CA MET A 211 8.44 -21.73 -3.33
C MET A 211 8.70 -20.64 -2.29
N ALA A 212 7.90 -19.56 -2.29
CA ALA A 212 7.99 -18.50 -1.31
C ALA A 212 7.56 -18.96 0.10
N LEU A 213 6.45 -19.70 0.20
CA LEU A 213 5.95 -20.23 1.48
C LEU A 213 6.91 -21.25 2.10
N GLU A 214 7.58 -22.08 1.29
CA GLU A 214 8.61 -23.02 1.74
C GLU A 214 9.79 -22.33 2.44
N GLN A 215 9.99 -21.01 2.25
CA GLN A 215 11.07 -20.26 2.91
C GLN A 215 10.69 -19.77 4.32
N ILE A 216 9.39 -19.72 4.65
CA ILE A 216 8.89 -19.14 5.91
C ILE A 216 9.43 -19.87 7.15
N PRO A 217 9.45 -21.22 7.21
CA PRO A 217 9.95 -21.93 8.39
C PRO A 217 11.40 -21.56 8.74
N GLU A 218 12.28 -21.51 7.74
CA GLU A 218 13.68 -21.11 7.92
C GLU A 218 13.81 -19.64 8.37
N LEU A 219 13.00 -18.74 7.80
CA LEU A 219 12.97 -17.34 8.23
C LEU A 219 12.57 -17.21 9.70
N LYS A 220 11.56 -17.97 10.15
CA LYS A 220 11.15 -18.01 11.56
C LYS A 220 12.28 -18.52 12.45
N GLN A 221 12.94 -19.62 12.08
CA GLN A 221 14.07 -20.16 12.84
C GLN A 221 15.22 -19.15 12.99
N ILE A 222 15.55 -18.42 11.91
CA ILE A 222 16.56 -17.36 11.96
C ILE A 222 16.12 -16.25 12.95
N LEU A 223 14.87 -15.78 12.86
CA LEU A 223 14.33 -14.76 13.77
C LEU A 223 14.33 -15.21 15.24
N ASP A 224 13.88 -16.44 15.52
CA ASP A 224 13.86 -17.01 16.87
C ASP A 224 15.27 -17.11 17.47
N SER A 225 16.25 -17.48 16.65
CA SER A 225 17.65 -17.55 17.08
C SER A 225 18.20 -16.17 17.47
N MET A 226 17.74 -15.10 16.82
CA MET A 226 18.09 -13.72 17.16
C MET A 226 17.33 -13.21 18.38
N GLY A 227 16.04 -13.57 18.53
CA GLY A 227 15.21 -13.16 19.66
C GLY A 227 15.59 -13.78 20.99
N ARG A 228 16.11 -15.01 20.99
CA ARG A 228 16.72 -15.59 22.19
C ARG A 228 17.98 -14.86 22.65
N ALA A 229 18.64 -14.12 21.76
CA ALA A 229 19.81 -13.31 22.07
C ALA A 229 19.48 -11.86 22.48
N SER A 230 18.24 -11.39 22.27
CA SER A 230 17.80 -10.05 22.64
C SER A 230 16.29 -10.02 22.96
N PRO A 231 15.86 -9.66 24.19
CA PRO A 231 14.45 -9.63 24.60
C PRO A 231 13.59 -8.60 23.85
N ARG A 232 14.15 -7.87 22.88
CA ARG A 232 13.45 -6.91 22.02
C ARG A 232 12.91 -7.51 20.72
N ALA A 233 13.26 -8.76 20.38
CA ALA A 233 12.82 -9.36 19.12
C ALA A 233 11.48 -10.11 19.19
N GLU A 234 10.85 -10.24 20.37
CA GLU A 234 9.53 -10.87 20.51
C GLU A 234 8.49 -10.21 19.60
N SER A 235 8.54 -8.87 19.45
CA SER A 235 7.60 -8.15 18.58
C SER A 235 7.79 -8.40 17.08
N LEU A 236 8.89 -9.02 16.65
CA LEU A 236 9.12 -9.38 15.24
C LEU A 236 8.56 -10.77 14.87
N VAL A 237 8.39 -11.64 15.86
CA VAL A 237 7.90 -13.02 15.66
C VAL A 237 6.37 -13.05 15.62
N ASP A 238 5.71 -12.22 16.44
CA ASP A 238 4.25 -12.15 16.53
C ASP A 238 3.55 -11.62 15.26
N ASP A 239 4.24 -10.85 14.43
CA ASP A 239 3.71 -10.30 13.18
C ASP A 239 3.83 -11.26 11.97
N VAL A 240 4.42 -12.44 12.13
CA VAL A 240 4.43 -13.48 11.09
C VAL A 240 3.24 -14.42 11.31
N PRO A 241 2.23 -14.42 10.42
CA PRO A 241 1.10 -15.31 10.58
C PRO A 241 1.58 -16.76 10.77
N THR A 242 1.21 -17.36 11.90
CA THR A 242 1.29 -18.81 12.08
C THR A 242 0.28 -19.43 11.12
N ALA A 243 0.78 -20.26 10.19
CA ALA A 243 -0.11 -21.14 9.44
C ALA A 243 -0.91 -21.98 10.45
N PRO A 244 -2.22 -22.19 10.24
CA PRO A 244 -2.95 -23.13 11.08
C PRO A 244 -2.28 -24.51 10.94
N GLU A 245 -1.94 -25.13 12.06
CA GLU A 245 -1.23 -26.41 12.11
C GLU A 245 -2.08 -27.62 11.66
N ASP A 246 -3.35 -27.46 11.32
CA ASP A 246 -4.22 -28.57 10.92
C ASP A 246 -5.03 -28.26 9.66
N ALA A 247 -4.72 -28.98 8.57
CA ALA A 247 -5.60 -29.29 7.44
C ALA A 247 -5.14 -30.58 6.74
#